data_AF-A0A250VU38-F1
#
_entry.id   AF-A0A250VU38-F1
#
_cell.length_a   1.000
_cell.length_b   1.000
_cell.length_c   1.000
_cell.angle_alpha   90.00
_cell.angle_beta   90.00
_cell.angle_gamma   90.00
#
_symmetry.space_group_name_H-M   'P 1'
#
loop_
_entity.id
_entity.type
_entity.pdbx_description
1 polymer ?
#
loop_
_entity_poly.entity_id
_entity_poly.type
_entity_poly.pdbx_seq_one_letter_code
_entity_poly.pdbx_strand_id
1 'polypeptide(L)' 'MLAHAFLAVTAATERRDRPTPNGLIPLTGNEIQHLFAALISPVHDLAHRLRWSHWRRWHQARARLCHYRRQAATRP' A
#
# COMPACT_ATOMS: atom_id res chain seq x y z
N MET A 1 -1.04 -12.97 -11.66
CA MET A 1 -0.28 -13.54 -12.81
C MET A 1 0.69 -12.54 -13.41
N LEU A 2 0.27 -11.36 -13.86
CA LEU A 2 1.16 -10.32 -14.43
C LEU A 2 2.34 -9.91 -13.52
N ALA A 3 2.12 -9.76 -12.21
CA ALA A 3 3.20 -9.42 -11.28
C ALA A 3 4.31 -10.49 -11.23
N HIS A 4 3.95 -11.77 -11.31
CA HIS A 4 4.92 -12.86 -11.30
C HIS A 4 5.64 -12.98 -12.65
N ALA A 5 4.94 -12.73 -13.76
CA ALA A 5 5.55 -12.66 -15.08
C ALA A 5 6.57 -11.51 -15.18
N PHE A 6 6.25 -10.34 -14.63
CA PHE A 6 7.19 -9.22 -14.52
C PHE A 6 8.42 -9.60 -13.71
N LEU A 7 8.26 -10.20 -12.51
CA LEU A 7 9.39 -10.63 -11.70
C LEU A 7 10.28 -11.67 -12.42
N ALA A 8 9.66 -12.65 -13.09
CA ALA A 8 10.39 -13.71 -13.78
C ALA A 8 11.19 -13.16 -14.97
N VAL A 9 10.60 -12.27 -15.77
CA VAL A 9 11.29 -11.63 -16.91
C VAL A 9 12.43 -10.75 -16.43
N THR A 10 12.18 -9.87 -15.45
CA THR A 10 13.20 -8.94 -14.93
C THR A 10 14.36 -9.68 -14.26
N ALA A 11 14.08 -10.77 -13.52
CA ALA A 11 15.13 -11.61 -12.94
C ALA A 11 15.93 -12.38 -14.01
N ALA A 12 15.28 -12.80 -15.11
CA ALA A 12 15.95 -13.47 -16.21
C ALA A 12 16.83 -12.52 -17.03
N THR A 13 16.40 -11.26 -17.24
CA THR A 13 17.20 -10.23 -17.92
C THR A 13 18.41 -9.81 -17.07
N GLU A 14 18.24 -9.60 -15.76
CA GLU A 14 19.35 -9.28 -14.86
C GLU A 14 20.44 -10.38 -14.87
N ARG A 15 20.05 -11.65 -14.98
CA ARG A 15 21.01 -12.78 -15.07
C ARG A 15 21.70 -12.91 -16.42
N ARG A 16 21.05 -12.47 -17.51
CA ARG A 16 21.59 -12.56 -18.88
C ARG A 16 22.53 -11.42 -19.22
N ASP A 17 22.16 -10.19 -18.85
CA ASP A 17 22.77 -8.98 -19.43
C ASP A 17 23.80 -8.32 -18.51
N ARG A 18 23.98 -8.83 -17.28
CA ARG A 18 24.84 -8.20 -16.27
C ARG A 18 26.00 -9.12 -15.85
N PRO A 19 27.22 -8.96 -16.42
CA PRO A 19 28.42 -9.37 -15.70
C PRO A 19 28.51 -8.44 -14.49
N THR A 20 28.42 -9.01 -13.29
CA THR A 20 28.30 -8.32 -12.01
C THR A 20 29.30 -7.16 -11.91
N PRO A 21 28.87 -5.90 -12.12
CA PRO A 21 29.77 -4.77 -12.05
C PRO A 21 30.12 -4.63 -10.58
N ASN A 22 31.42 -4.67 -10.26
CA ASN A 22 31.96 -4.38 -8.94
C ASN A 22 31.82 -5.50 -7.87
N GLY A 23 31.65 -6.76 -8.26
CA GLY A 23 31.67 -7.90 -7.32
C GLY A 23 30.41 -8.03 -6.45
N LEU A 24 29.35 -7.28 -6.77
CA LEU A 24 28.03 -7.42 -6.15
C LEU A 24 27.31 -8.65 -6.71
N ILE A 25 26.47 -9.31 -5.91
CA ILE A 25 25.61 -10.39 -6.40
C ILE A 25 24.50 -9.81 -7.31
N PRO A 26 23.97 -10.57 -8.29
CA PRO A 26 22.81 -10.15 -9.08
C PRO A 26 21.59 -9.91 -8.19
N LEU A 27 20.73 -8.98 -8.60
CA LEU A 27 19.48 -8.69 -7.88
C LEU A 27 18.66 -9.98 -7.71
N THR A 28 18.26 -10.24 -6.47
CA THR A 28 17.34 -11.32 -6.16
C THR A 28 15.93 -10.96 -6.60
N GLY A 29 15.08 -11.96 -6.87
CA GLY A 29 13.68 -11.71 -7.23
C GLY A 29 12.93 -10.93 -6.14
N ASN A 30 13.32 -11.10 -4.87
CA ASN A 30 12.73 -10.38 -3.74
C ASN A 30 13.12 -8.89 -3.73
N GLU A 31 14.37 -8.57 -4.06
CA GLU A 31 14.80 -7.17 -4.21
C GLU A 31 14.10 -6.48 -5.38
N ILE A 32 13.98 -7.15 -6.52
CA ILE A 32 13.22 -6.65 -7.67
C ILE A 32 11.76 -6.39 -7.28
N GLN A 33 11.15 -7.29 -6.49
CA GLN A 33 9.79 -7.10 -5.97
C GLN A 33 9.69 -5.88 -5.05
N HIS A 34 10.61 -5.71 -4.10
CA HIS A 34 10.61 -4.57 -3.20
C HIS A 34 10.82 -3.24 -3.93
N LEU A 35 11.75 -3.19 -4.89
CA LEU A 35 11.98 -1.99 -5.70
C LEU A 35 10.75 -1.65 -6.55
N PHE A 36 10.13 -2.66 -7.17
CA PHE A 36 8.91 -2.45 -7.93
C PHE A 36 7.77 -1.96 -7.03
N ALA A 37 7.57 -2.59 -5.86
CA ALA A 37 6.57 -2.18 -4.89
C ALA A 37 6.79 -0.73 -4.42
N ALA A 38 8.03 -0.33 -4.16
CA ALA A 38 8.37 1.04 -3.79
C ALA A 38 8.08 2.03 -4.94
N LEU A 39 8.38 1.67 -6.19
CA LEU A 39 8.12 2.50 -7.37
C LEU A 39 6.63 2.72 -7.63
N ILE A 40 5.82 1.67 -7.46
CA ILE A 40 4.37 1.74 -7.67
C ILE A 40 3.62 2.23 -6.42
N SER A 41 4.28 2.35 -5.27
CA SER A 41 3.66 2.85 -4.04
C SER A 41 3.44 4.35 -4.17
N PRO A 42 2.20 4.84 -4.34
CA PRO A 42 1.98 6.25 -4.60
C PRO A 42 2.15 7.03 -3.29
N VAL A 43 3.00 8.06 -3.29
CA VAL A 43 3.09 9.05 -2.20
C VAL A 43 1.70 9.68 -1.89
N HIS A 44 0.80 9.69 -2.88
CA HIS A 44 -0.60 10.11 -2.75
C HIS A 44 -1.44 9.24 -1.79
N ASP A 45 -0.98 8.04 -1.44
CA ASP A 45 -1.67 7.14 -0.52
C ASP A 45 -1.74 7.72 0.90
N LEU A 46 -0.75 8.48 1.36
CA LEU A 46 -0.81 9.10 2.69
C LEU A 46 -1.94 10.14 2.79
N ALA A 47 -2.02 11.06 1.83
CA ALA A 47 -3.08 12.08 1.81
C ALA A 47 -4.46 11.44 1.63
N HIS A 48 -4.56 10.38 0.82
CA HIS A 48 -5.78 9.61 0.65
C HIS A 48 -6.18 8.88 1.94
N ARG A 49 -5.24 8.19 2.60
CA ARG A 49 -5.45 7.52 3.90
C ARG A 49 -5.86 8.48 4.99
N LEU A 50 -5.23 9.65 5.07
CA LEU A 50 -5.58 10.69 6.03
C LEU A 50 -6.99 11.23 5.78
N ARG A 51 -7.34 11.47 4.52
CA ARG A 51 -8.69 11.94 4.13
C ARG A 51 -9.75 10.88 4.44
N TRP A 52 -9.47 9.61 4.14
CA TRP A 52 -10.33 8.48 4.48
C TRP A 52 -10.49 8.32 5.99
N SER A 53 -9.40 8.44 6.75
CA SER A 53 -9.41 8.39 8.21
C SER A 53 -10.23 9.55 8.81
N HIS A 54 -10.07 10.76 8.29
CA HIS A 54 -10.86 11.92 8.69
C HIS A 54 -12.36 11.70 8.42
N TRP A 55 -12.70 11.31 7.20
CA TRP A 55 -14.07 11.01 6.80
C TRP A 55 -14.72 9.95 7.71
N ARG A 56 -14.02 8.83 7.95
CA ARG A 56 -14.50 7.76 8.81
C ARG A 56 -14.77 8.26 10.24
N ARG A 57 -13.83 9.00 10.83
CA ARG A 57 -13.96 9.51 12.21
C ARG A 57 -15.10 10.51 12.34
N TRP A 58 -15.28 11.38 11.35
CA TRP A 58 -16.41 12.31 11.34
C TRP A 58 -17.75 11.57 11.27
N HIS A 59 -17.87 10.56 10.41
CA HIS A 59 -19.07 9.73 10.34
C HIS A 59 -19.32 8.94 11.64
N GLN A 60 -18.28 8.41 12.28
CA GLN A 60 -18.39 7.75 13.59
C GLN A 60 -18.90 8.71 14.67
N ALA A 61 -18.38 9.95 14.71
CA ALA A 61 -18.84 10.97 15.65
C ALA A 61 -20.31 11.31 15.44
N ARG A 62 -20.75 11.45 14.17
CA ARG A 62 -22.15 11.65 13.82
C ARG A 62 -23.04 10.49 14.27
N ALA A 63 -22.61 9.25 14.03
CA ALA A 63 -23.35 8.07 14.47
C ALA A 63 -23.49 8.02 16.00
N ARG A 64 -22.41 8.32 16.74
CA ARG A 64 -22.44 8.41 18.21
C ARG A 64 -23.40 9.49 18.69
N LEU A 65 -23.39 10.68 18.08
CA LEU A 65 -24.29 11.76 18.46
C LEU A 65 -25.76 11.37 18.24
N CYS A 66 -26.10 10.78 17.10
CA CYS A 66 -27.45 10.28 16.84
C CYS A 66 -27.85 9.20 17.85
N HIS A 67 -26.93 8.30 18.18
CA HIS A 67 -27.17 7.25 19.17
C HIS A 67 -27.46 7.83 20.56
N TYR A 68 -26.66 8.78 21.04
CA TYR A 68 -26.90 9.43 22.33
C TYR A 68 -28.19 10.25 22.35
N ARG A 69 -28.49 10.98 21.27
CA ARG A 69 -29.77 11.71 21.15
C ARG A 69 -30.97 10.78 21.23
N ARG A 70 -30.88 9.61 20.57
CA ARG A 70 -31.93 8.59 20.68
C ARG A 70 -32.01 8.04 22.10
N GLN A 71 -30.90 7.62 22.71
CA GLN A 71 -30.91 7.13 24.09
C GLN A 71 -31.51 8.12 25.09
N ALA A 72 -31.19 9.42 24.96
CA ALA A 72 -31.74 10.47 25.81
C ALA A 72 -33.26 10.65 25.61
N ALA A 73 -33.77 10.41 24.41
CA ALA A 73 -35.20 10.46 24.12
C ALA A 73 -35.96 9.19 24.59
N THR A 74 -35.28 8.05 24.71
CA THR A 74 -35.88 6.79 25.19
C THR A 74 -35.71 6.51 26.67
N ARG A 75 -34.83 7.24 27.37
CA ARG A 75 -34.72 7.15 28.84
C ARG A 75 -35.76 8.09 29.47
N PRO A 76 -36.71 7.56 30.27
CA PRO A 76 -37.74 8.35 30.95
C PRO A 76 -37.17 9.23 32.07
#